data_AF-A0AAN7I5T8-F1
#
_entry.id   AF-A0AAN7I5T8-F1
#
_cell.length_a   1.000
_cell.length_b   1.000
_cell.length_c   1.000
_cell.angle_alpha   90.00
_cell.angle_beta   90.00
_cell.angle_gamma   90.00
#
_symmetry.space_group_name_H-M   'P 1'
#
loop_
_entity.id
_entity.type
_entity.pdbx_description
1 polymer ?
#
loop_
_entity_poly.entity_id
_entity_poly.type
_entity_poly.pdbx_seq_one_letter_code
_entity_poly.pdbx_strand_id
1 'polypeptide(L)'
;MKGGVGQYSYAQNSSAQRQAVEAAKVLIKEAIAEKLDIKQVISSSKLFTIADLGCSVGINAIIAVENIIESMNLKHQSFGPNQEAPEFQVFFNDHVSNDFNTLFKSLPTDKQYFAAGVPGLFQGRLFPKASLHFVHSSYALHWLSKVPKELIDKNSPAWNKGRIHYTNSLKEVRDTYSAQFAEGIESFLNARAQELVSGGLMTLIMPCLPDGISYLHLKISDFLWIY
;
A
#
# COMPACT_ATOMS: atom_id res chain seq x y z
N MET A 1 7.21 -1.99 -10.98
CA MET A 1 8.29 -2.98 -10.77
C MET A 1 8.62 -3.72 -12.07
N LYS A 2 9.65 -4.59 -12.12
CA LYS A 2 9.95 -5.38 -13.35
C LYS A 2 8.84 -6.41 -13.61
N GLY A 3 8.12 -6.20 -14.72
CA GLY A 3 6.98 -7.02 -15.12
C GLY A 3 7.33 -8.42 -15.63
N GLY A 4 6.29 -9.18 -15.96
CA GLY A 4 6.36 -10.56 -16.42
C GLY A 4 6.51 -11.62 -15.33
N VAL A 5 6.76 -12.85 -15.76
CA VAL A 5 6.86 -14.06 -14.90
C VAL A 5 8.22 -14.76 -14.98
N GLY A 6 9.19 -14.17 -15.70
CA GLY A 6 10.52 -14.74 -15.86
C GLY A 6 11.37 -14.70 -14.58
N GLN A 7 12.53 -15.36 -14.60
CA GLN A 7 13.45 -15.48 -13.45
C GLN A 7 13.78 -14.14 -12.77
N TYR A 8 13.89 -13.06 -13.54
CA TYR A 8 14.23 -11.73 -13.03
C TYR A 8 13.01 -10.82 -12.81
N SER A 9 11.80 -11.36 -12.89
CA SER A 9 10.57 -10.59 -12.65
C SER A 9 10.37 -10.32 -11.17
N TYR A 10 9.61 -9.29 -10.85
CA TYR A 10 9.21 -9.02 -9.48
C TYR A 10 8.36 -10.15 -8.88
N ALA A 11 7.52 -10.81 -9.69
CA ALA A 11 6.71 -11.94 -9.25
C ALA A 11 7.56 -13.09 -8.65
N GLN A 12 8.78 -13.28 -9.15
CA GLN A 12 9.72 -14.32 -8.68
C GLN A 12 10.71 -13.82 -7.60
N ASN A 13 10.80 -12.50 -7.36
CA ASN A 13 11.83 -11.89 -6.50
C ASN A 13 11.25 -10.91 -5.47
N SER A 14 10.07 -11.22 -4.92
CA SER A 14 9.35 -10.36 -3.96
C SER A 14 9.00 -11.07 -2.65
N SER A 15 9.84 -12.01 -2.22
CA SER A 15 9.63 -12.81 -1.00
C SER A 15 9.67 -11.97 0.27
N ALA A 16 10.55 -10.97 0.36
CA ALA A 16 10.62 -10.08 1.52
C ALA A 16 9.31 -9.28 1.71
N GLN A 17 8.76 -8.74 0.62
CA GLN A 17 7.46 -8.05 0.63
C GLN A 17 6.32 -9.01 0.94
N ARG A 18 6.41 -10.27 0.49
CA ARG A 18 5.43 -11.30 0.83
C ARG A 18 5.39 -11.58 2.33
N GLN A 19 6.56 -11.78 2.95
CA GLN A 19 6.66 -11.98 4.40
C GLN A 19 6.02 -10.83 5.18
N ALA A 20 6.20 -9.60 4.71
CA ALA A 20 5.58 -8.45 5.36
C ALA A 20 4.05 -8.46 5.28
N VAL A 21 3.49 -8.78 4.10
CA VAL A 21 2.04 -8.92 3.92
C VAL A 21 1.48 -10.08 4.76
N GLU A 22 2.18 -11.22 4.82
CA GLU A 22 1.79 -12.39 5.62
C GLU A 22 1.80 -12.07 7.12
N ALA A 23 2.82 -11.38 7.61
CA ALA A 23 2.91 -10.96 9.01
C ALA A 23 1.83 -9.92 9.38
N ALA A 24 1.47 -9.03 8.46
CA ALA A 24 0.42 -8.04 8.67
C ALA A 24 -1.01 -8.66 8.73
N LYS A 25 -1.18 -9.93 8.35
CA LYS A 25 -2.49 -10.62 8.40
C LYS A 25 -3.15 -10.53 9.77
N VAL A 26 -2.38 -10.74 10.84
CA VAL A 26 -2.90 -10.72 12.22
C VAL A 26 -3.41 -9.31 12.57
N LEU A 27 -2.60 -8.28 12.27
CA LEU A 27 -2.97 -6.87 12.52
C LEU A 27 -4.21 -6.46 11.73
N ILE A 28 -4.31 -6.86 10.46
CA ILE A 28 -5.50 -6.59 9.63
C ILE A 28 -6.74 -7.26 10.23
N LYS A 29 -6.63 -8.52 10.65
CA LYS A 29 -7.72 -9.26 11.28
C LYS A 29 -8.20 -8.58 12.56
N GLU A 30 -7.28 -8.19 13.44
CA GLU A 30 -7.58 -7.49 14.69
C GLU A 30 -8.21 -6.12 14.44
N ALA A 31 -7.64 -5.32 13.55
CA ALA A 31 -8.17 -4.01 13.19
C ALA A 31 -9.60 -4.10 12.63
N ILE A 32 -9.85 -5.06 11.74
CA ILE A 32 -11.20 -5.31 11.22
C ILE A 32 -12.13 -5.74 12.36
N ALA A 33 -11.73 -6.72 13.18
CA ALA A 33 -12.55 -7.24 14.28
C ALA A 33 -12.92 -6.17 15.31
N GLU A 34 -12.00 -5.27 15.66
CA GLU A 34 -12.19 -4.30 16.74
C GLU A 34 -12.69 -2.93 16.28
N LYS A 35 -12.25 -2.45 15.11
CA LYS A 35 -12.43 -1.04 14.71
C LYS A 35 -13.49 -0.83 13.65
N LEU A 36 -13.77 -1.84 12.83
CA LEU A 36 -14.73 -1.70 11.73
C LEU A 36 -16.16 -1.96 12.20
N ASP A 37 -17.04 -0.95 12.18
CA ASP A 37 -18.47 -1.20 12.38
C ASP A 37 -19.13 -1.60 11.05
N ILE A 38 -19.34 -2.91 10.85
CA ILE A 38 -19.95 -3.45 9.63
C ILE A 38 -21.33 -2.83 9.36
N LYS A 39 -22.14 -2.58 10.39
CA LYS A 39 -23.49 -2.05 10.21
C LYS A 39 -23.45 -0.61 9.73
N GLN A 40 -22.49 0.17 10.20
CA GLN A 40 -22.26 1.54 9.74
C GLN A 40 -21.69 1.58 8.32
N VAL A 41 -20.73 0.70 8.04
CA VAL A 41 -19.91 0.75 6.82
C VAL A 41 -20.63 0.14 5.61
N ILE A 42 -21.50 -0.85 5.81
CA ILE A 42 -22.16 -1.61 4.73
C ILE A 42 -23.65 -1.21 4.56
N SER A 43 -24.13 -0.20 5.30
CA SER A 43 -25.53 0.06 5.67
C SER A 43 -26.59 0.13 4.56
N SER A 44 -26.23 0.14 3.26
CA SER A 44 -27.21 0.19 2.15
C SER A 44 -26.91 -0.68 0.93
N SER A 45 -25.64 -0.94 0.59
CA SER A 45 -25.26 -1.52 -0.70
C SER A 45 -24.82 -2.98 -0.64
N LYS A 46 -24.58 -3.55 0.54
CA LYS A 46 -23.88 -4.86 0.73
C LYS A 46 -22.50 -4.95 0.04
N LEU A 47 -22.04 -3.90 -0.61
CA LEU A 47 -20.78 -3.84 -1.34
C LEU A 47 -19.68 -3.34 -0.41
N PHE A 48 -18.62 -4.13 -0.27
CA PHE A 48 -17.41 -3.75 0.41
C PHE A 48 -16.29 -3.54 -0.60
N THR A 49 -15.84 -2.29 -0.71
CA THR A 49 -14.83 -1.87 -1.69
C THR A 49 -13.45 -1.77 -1.04
N ILE A 50 -12.47 -2.40 -1.68
CA ILE A 50 -11.07 -2.48 -1.23
C ILE A 50 -10.20 -1.87 -2.32
N ALA A 51 -9.22 -1.06 -1.96
CA ALA A 51 -8.17 -0.62 -2.87
C ALA A 51 -6.80 -1.08 -2.37
N ASP A 52 -6.02 -1.73 -3.23
CA ASP A 52 -4.60 -1.98 -3.01
C ASP A 52 -3.76 -0.99 -3.83
N LEU A 53 -3.03 -0.10 -3.16
CA LEU A 53 -2.30 1.01 -3.76
C LEU A 53 -0.80 0.68 -3.86
N GLY A 54 -0.31 0.53 -5.09
CA GLY A 54 1.02 0.00 -5.39
C GLY A 54 1.04 -1.52 -5.53
N CYS A 55 0.07 -2.08 -6.25
CA CYS A 55 -0.16 -3.52 -6.35
C CYS A 55 0.92 -4.30 -7.12
N SER A 56 1.76 -3.61 -7.88
CA SER A 56 2.79 -4.21 -8.74
C SER A 56 2.18 -5.29 -9.65
N VAL A 57 2.88 -6.42 -9.82
CA VAL A 57 2.46 -7.56 -10.66
C VAL A 57 1.81 -8.71 -9.88
N GLY A 58 1.23 -8.43 -8.72
CA GLY A 58 -0.03 -9.07 -8.35
C GLY A 58 -0.04 -10.13 -7.26
N ILE A 59 0.91 -11.05 -7.15
CA ILE A 59 0.73 -12.16 -6.18
C ILE A 59 0.66 -11.69 -4.73
N ASN A 60 1.52 -10.75 -4.33
CA ASN A 60 1.49 -10.21 -2.97
C ASN A 60 0.26 -9.32 -2.73
N ALA A 61 -0.21 -8.62 -3.76
CA ALA A 61 -1.45 -7.83 -3.72
C ALA A 61 -2.69 -8.73 -3.54
N ILE A 62 -2.74 -9.85 -4.26
CA ILE A 62 -3.81 -10.85 -4.14
C ILE A 62 -3.85 -11.41 -2.71
N ILE A 63 -2.71 -11.82 -2.17
CA ILE A 63 -2.61 -12.31 -0.78
C ILE A 63 -3.10 -11.25 0.22
N ALA A 64 -2.71 -9.98 0.05
CA ALA A 64 -3.15 -8.90 0.91
C ALA A 64 -4.68 -8.73 0.88
N VAL A 65 -5.27 -8.72 -0.31
CA VAL A 65 -6.72 -8.61 -0.52
C VAL A 65 -7.46 -9.81 0.07
N GLU A 66 -6.95 -11.02 -0.13
CA GLU A 66 -7.55 -12.24 0.42
C GLU A 66 -7.52 -12.24 1.95
N ASN A 67 -6.44 -11.76 2.57
CA ASN A 67 -6.37 -11.59 4.03
C ASN A 67 -7.43 -10.63 4.57
N ILE A 68 -7.71 -9.54 3.84
CA ILE A 68 -8.76 -8.57 4.19
C ILE A 68 -10.15 -9.21 4.06
N ILE A 69 -10.42 -9.88 2.94
CA ILE A 69 -11.71 -10.54 2.66
C ILE A 69 -11.99 -11.66 3.67
N GLU A 70 -10.98 -12.49 3.98
CA GLU A 70 -11.09 -13.54 5.00
C GLU A 70 -11.45 -12.94 6.37
N SER A 71 -10.77 -11.86 6.76
CA SER A 71 -11.03 -11.15 8.02
C SER A 71 -12.44 -10.56 8.06
N MET A 72 -12.92 -10.00 6.95
CA MET A 72 -14.28 -9.49 6.81
C MET A 72 -15.32 -10.61 6.91
N ASN A 73 -15.08 -11.76 6.26
CA ASN A 73 -15.97 -12.92 6.32
C ASN A 73 -16.07 -13.47 7.75
N LEU A 74 -14.94 -13.61 8.46
CA LEU A 74 -14.92 -14.03 9.86
C LEU A 74 -15.72 -13.06 10.74
N LYS A 75 -15.54 -11.75 10.53
CA LYS A 75 -16.29 -10.74 11.27
C LYS A 75 -17.79 -10.81 10.97
N HIS A 76 -18.17 -10.96 9.70
CA HIS A 76 -19.56 -11.10 9.30
C HIS A 76 -20.24 -12.32 9.95
N GLN A 77 -19.58 -13.49 9.98
CA GLN A 77 -20.09 -14.70 10.62
C GLN A 77 -20.42 -14.52 12.11
N SER A 78 -19.73 -13.59 12.80
CA SER A 78 -20.00 -13.28 14.21
C SER A 78 -21.34 -12.56 14.45
N PHE A 79 -21.96 -11.98 13.42
CA PHE A 79 -23.24 -11.26 13.52
C PHE A 79 -24.49 -12.16 13.33
N GLY A 80 -24.31 -13.45 13.07
CA GLY A 80 -25.37 -14.47 13.03
C GLY A 80 -25.74 -14.97 11.62
N PRO A 81 -26.43 -16.12 11.52
CA PRO A 81 -26.61 -16.87 10.28
C PRO A 81 -27.60 -16.25 9.27
N ASN A 82 -28.36 -15.22 9.67
CA ASN A 82 -29.43 -14.63 8.85
C ASN A 82 -28.99 -13.38 8.08
N GLN A 83 -27.70 -13.03 8.09
CA GLN A 83 -27.18 -11.92 7.28
C GLN A 83 -26.59 -12.45 5.97
N GLU A 84 -26.98 -11.81 4.87
CA GLU A 84 -26.40 -12.08 3.56
C GLU A 84 -24.98 -11.53 3.50
N ALA A 85 -24.03 -12.35 3.03
CA ALA A 85 -22.63 -11.97 2.95
C ALA A 85 -22.42 -10.75 2.04
N PRO A 86 -21.47 -9.85 2.36
CA PRO A 86 -21.16 -8.72 1.49
C PRO A 86 -20.53 -9.18 0.17
N GLU A 87 -20.83 -8.45 -0.90
CA GLU A 87 -20.09 -8.55 -2.14
C GLU A 87 -18.80 -7.73 -2.04
N PHE A 88 -17.71 -8.22 -2.63
CA PHE A 88 -16.42 -7.53 -2.59
C PHE A 88 -16.07 -6.97 -3.97
N GLN A 89 -15.70 -5.69 -4.02
CA GLN A 89 -15.09 -5.06 -5.19
C GLN A 89 -13.68 -4.59 -4.84
N VAL A 90 -12.70 -5.09 -5.59
CA VAL A 90 -11.29 -4.83 -5.37
C VAL A 90 -10.74 -4.01 -6.51
N PHE A 91 -10.02 -2.95 -6.15
CA PHE A 91 -9.30 -2.08 -7.07
C PHE A 91 -7.80 -2.25 -6.85
N PHE A 92 -7.11 -2.73 -7.88
CA PHE A 92 -5.66 -2.83 -7.89
C PHE A 92 -5.10 -1.57 -8.58
N ASN A 93 -4.44 -0.71 -7.81
CA ASN A 93 -3.81 0.49 -8.33
C ASN A 93 -2.30 0.33 -8.43
N ASP A 94 -1.75 0.84 -9.53
CA ASP A 94 -0.32 1.09 -9.70
C ASP A 94 -0.14 2.18 -10.76
N HIS A 95 1.11 2.54 -11.06
CA HIS A 95 1.45 3.43 -12.16
C HIS A 95 0.86 2.95 -13.49
N VAL A 96 0.58 3.88 -14.39
CA VAL A 96 0.08 3.60 -15.75
C VAL A 96 0.97 2.62 -16.51
N SER A 97 2.29 2.67 -16.28
CA SER A 97 3.28 1.81 -16.91
C SER A 97 3.43 0.43 -16.25
N ASN A 98 2.64 0.12 -15.21
CA ASN A 98 2.69 -1.18 -14.57
C ASN A 98 2.18 -2.28 -15.51
N ASP A 99 2.68 -3.50 -15.31
CA ASP A 99 2.27 -4.67 -16.07
C ASP A 99 0.98 -5.28 -15.49
N PHE A 100 -0.14 -4.59 -15.71
CA PHE A 100 -1.48 -5.05 -15.33
C PHE A 100 -1.87 -6.36 -16.03
N ASN A 101 -1.28 -6.68 -17.19
CA ASN A 101 -1.55 -7.94 -17.89
C ASN A 101 -1.07 -9.14 -17.08
N THR A 102 0.13 -9.06 -16.49
CA THR A 102 0.63 -10.11 -15.59
C THR A 102 -0.22 -10.21 -14.34
N LEU A 103 -0.63 -9.07 -13.73
CA LEU A 103 -1.58 -9.06 -12.62
C LEU A 103 -2.88 -9.80 -12.98
N PHE A 104 -3.57 -9.39 -14.04
CA PHE A 104 -4.87 -9.97 -14.39
C PHE A 104 -4.81 -11.47 -14.73
N LYS A 105 -3.70 -11.93 -15.33
CA LYS A 105 -3.45 -13.37 -15.57
C LYS A 105 -3.22 -14.17 -14.29
N SER A 106 -2.81 -13.52 -13.20
CA SER A 106 -2.55 -14.17 -11.91
C SER A 106 -3.73 -14.18 -10.96
N LEU A 107 -4.83 -13.47 -11.29
CA LEU A 107 -6.03 -13.47 -10.47
C LEU A 107 -6.63 -14.89 -10.39
N PRO A 108 -7.02 -15.38 -9.19
CA PRO A 108 -7.68 -16.66 -9.06
C PRO A 108 -8.99 -16.71 -9.85
N THR A 109 -9.28 -17.88 -10.42
CA THR A 109 -10.54 -18.10 -11.16
C THR A 109 -11.74 -18.18 -10.23
N ASP A 110 -11.53 -18.67 -9.00
CA ASP A 110 -12.51 -18.90 -7.94
C ASP A 110 -12.55 -17.78 -6.88
N LYS A 111 -11.92 -16.63 -7.18
CA LYS A 111 -11.94 -15.45 -6.30
C LYS A 111 -13.37 -15.03 -5.94
N GLN A 112 -13.55 -14.62 -4.68
CA GLN A 112 -14.84 -14.18 -4.13
C GLN A 112 -15.02 -12.66 -4.23
N TYR A 113 -14.44 -12.03 -5.26
CA TYR A 113 -14.48 -10.59 -5.47
C TYR A 113 -14.44 -10.20 -6.94
N PHE A 114 -15.09 -9.08 -7.25
CA PHE A 114 -14.93 -8.38 -8.53
C PHE A 114 -13.62 -7.60 -8.52
N ALA A 115 -12.87 -7.63 -9.61
CA ALA A 115 -11.55 -7.01 -9.70
C ALA A 115 -11.50 -5.96 -10.80
N ALA A 116 -10.86 -4.83 -10.53
CA ALA A 116 -10.58 -3.78 -11.51
C ALA A 116 -9.18 -3.23 -11.33
N GLY A 117 -8.53 -2.82 -12.43
CA GLY A 117 -7.27 -2.07 -12.39
C GLY A 117 -7.51 -0.57 -12.41
N VAL A 118 -6.75 0.19 -11.63
CA VAL A 118 -6.83 1.65 -11.56
C VAL A 118 -5.45 2.24 -11.81
N PRO A 119 -5.10 2.61 -13.05
CA PRO A 119 -3.79 3.17 -13.35
C PRO A 119 -3.69 4.62 -12.88
N GLY A 120 -2.66 4.96 -12.10
CA GLY A 120 -2.43 6.33 -11.63
C GLY A 120 -1.52 6.44 -10.41
N LEU A 121 -1.07 7.67 -10.12
CA LEU A 121 -0.25 7.99 -8.94
C LEU A 121 -1.15 8.08 -7.70
N PHE A 122 -0.90 7.23 -6.70
CA PHE A 122 -1.68 7.26 -5.46
C PHE A 122 -1.40 8.46 -4.57
N GLN A 123 -0.39 9.30 -4.82
CA GLN A 123 -0.24 10.56 -4.09
C GLN A 123 -1.41 11.51 -4.36
N GLY A 124 -2.13 11.34 -5.49
CA GLY A 124 -3.33 12.10 -5.83
C GLY A 124 -4.63 11.32 -5.61
N ARG A 125 -5.74 11.95 -6.01
CA ARG A 125 -7.07 11.33 -6.06
C ARG A 125 -7.16 10.32 -7.21
N LEU A 126 -7.68 9.14 -6.91
CA LEU A 126 -7.91 8.02 -7.83
C LEU A 126 -9.38 7.59 -7.87
N PHE A 127 -10.12 7.82 -6.78
CA PHE A 127 -11.47 7.31 -6.60
C PHE A 127 -12.48 8.44 -6.31
N PRO A 128 -13.78 8.21 -6.55
CA PRO A 128 -14.84 9.09 -6.08
C PRO A 128 -14.80 9.33 -4.56
N LYS A 129 -15.53 10.34 -4.09
CA LYS A 129 -15.59 10.62 -2.66
C LYS A 129 -16.35 9.50 -1.94
N ALA A 130 -15.88 9.11 -0.75
CA ALA A 130 -16.52 8.11 0.10
C ALA A 130 -16.95 6.83 -0.66
N SER A 131 -16.03 6.29 -1.47
CA SER A 131 -16.28 5.09 -2.27
C SER A 131 -15.41 3.89 -1.87
N LEU A 132 -14.48 4.05 -0.93
CA LEU A 132 -13.59 3.00 -0.43
C LEU A 132 -13.91 2.67 1.03
N HIS A 133 -14.05 1.38 1.34
CA HIS A 133 -14.26 0.92 2.72
C HIS A 133 -12.94 0.48 3.36
N PHE A 134 -12.01 -0.03 2.56
CA PHE A 134 -10.68 -0.43 3.02
C PHE A 134 -9.61 -0.02 2.01
N VAL A 135 -8.52 0.57 2.50
CA VAL A 135 -7.32 0.86 1.70
C VAL A 135 -6.14 0.07 2.23
N HIS A 136 -5.43 -0.61 1.35
CA HIS A 136 -4.17 -1.29 1.66
C HIS A 136 -3.06 -0.68 0.81
N SER A 137 -1.88 -0.53 1.39
CA SER A 137 -0.67 -0.22 0.63
C SER A 137 0.52 -0.87 1.32
N SER A 138 1.29 -1.65 0.56
CA SER A 138 2.47 -2.35 1.07
C SER A 138 3.68 -2.09 0.17
N TYR A 139 4.79 -1.64 0.78
CA TYR A 139 6.05 -1.38 0.09
C TYR A 139 5.93 -0.43 -1.12
N ALA A 140 5.01 0.53 -1.06
CA ALA A 140 4.81 1.51 -2.12
C ALA A 140 5.07 2.95 -1.67
N LEU A 141 4.66 3.32 -0.45
CA LEU A 141 4.70 4.71 0.04
C LEU A 141 6.09 5.32 0.20
N HIS A 142 7.13 4.50 0.33
CA HIS A 142 8.52 4.98 0.42
C HIS A 142 9.05 5.51 -0.93
N TRP A 143 8.38 5.22 -2.05
CA TRP A 143 8.73 5.79 -3.34
C TRP A 143 8.25 7.24 -3.44
N LEU A 144 9.22 8.16 -3.52
CA LEU A 144 8.93 9.57 -3.73
C LEU A 144 8.33 9.82 -5.12
N SER A 145 7.44 10.81 -5.21
CA SER A 145 6.79 11.20 -6.47
C SER A 145 7.78 11.82 -7.48
N LYS A 146 8.87 12.42 -7.00
CA LYS A 146 9.92 13.05 -7.80
C LYS A 146 11.22 13.11 -7.01
N VAL A 147 12.33 13.27 -7.73
CA VAL A 147 13.63 13.61 -7.12
C VAL A 147 13.66 15.11 -6.84
N PRO A 148 13.92 15.55 -5.59
CA PRO A 148 14.11 16.97 -5.28
C PRO A 148 15.24 17.61 -6.11
N LYS A 149 15.00 18.82 -6.62
CA LYS A 149 15.94 19.51 -7.53
C LYS A 149 17.23 19.89 -6.81
N GLU A 150 17.12 20.18 -5.52
CA GLU A 150 18.20 20.55 -4.62
C GLU A 150 19.22 19.42 -4.46
N LEU A 151 18.84 18.16 -4.69
CA LEU A 151 19.75 17.01 -4.62
C LEU A 151 20.67 16.89 -5.85
N ILE A 152 20.26 17.46 -6.99
CA ILE A 152 20.97 17.35 -8.27
C ILE A 152 21.66 18.65 -8.68
N ASP A 153 21.29 19.78 -8.08
CA ASP A 153 21.95 21.06 -8.29
C ASP A 153 23.32 21.09 -7.59
N LYS A 154 24.39 21.28 -8.36
CA LYS A 154 25.77 21.33 -7.84
C LYS A 154 26.04 22.51 -6.91
N ASN A 155 25.22 23.57 -6.99
CA ASN A 155 25.35 24.76 -6.17
C ASN A 155 24.51 24.67 -4.88
N SER A 156 23.66 23.65 -4.75
CA SER A 156 22.82 23.45 -3.58
C SER A 156 23.64 22.90 -2.41
N PRO A 157 23.40 23.35 -1.16
CA PRO A 157 23.98 22.72 0.02
C PRO A 157 23.50 21.26 0.21
N ALA A 158 22.39 20.88 -0.44
CA ALA A 158 21.88 19.51 -0.47
C ALA A 158 22.37 18.69 -1.68
N TRP A 159 23.37 19.15 -2.44
CA TRP A 159 23.89 18.40 -3.59
C TRP A 159 24.40 17.01 -3.18
N ASN A 160 23.74 15.95 -3.65
CA ASN A 160 24.06 14.58 -3.25
C ASN A 160 25.20 13.98 -4.11
N LYS A 161 26.36 14.66 -4.13
CA LYS A 161 27.48 14.30 -5.00
C LYS A 161 27.92 12.85 -4.79
N GLY A 162 27.96 12.09 -5.90
CA GLY A 162 28.49 10.74 -5.95
C GLY A 162 27.66 9.69 -5.21
N ARG A 163 26.40 10.01 -4.86
CA ARG A 163 25.50 9.11 -4.14
C ARG A 163 24.14 9.08 -4.80
N ILE A 164 23.42 7.98 -4.60
CA ILE A 164 22.07 7.76 -5.15
C ILE A 164 20.96 7.89 -4.10
N HIS A 165 21.34 8.01 -2.82
CA HIS A 165 20.43 8.09 -1.68
C HIS A 165 21.09 8.81 -0.49
N TYR A 166 20.40 8.91 0.65
CA TYR A 166 20.82 9.69 1.81
C TYR A 166 21.61 8.92 2.88
N THR A 167 22.02 7.67 2.63
CA THR A 167 22.85 6.90 3.57
C THR A 167 24.19 7.60 3.80
N ASN A 168 24.55 7.86 5.07
CA ASN A 168 25.75 8.61 5.45
C ASN A 168 25.91 9.94 4.69
N SER A 169 24.79 10.60 4.41
CA SER A 169 24.76 11.91 3.75
C SER A 169 24.72 13.06 4.75
N LEU A 170 24.94 14.27 4.23
CA LEU A 170 24.84 15.51 4.99
C LEU A 170 23.41 15.74 5.48
N LYS A 171 23.26 16.58 6.50
CA LYS A 171 21.95 16.88 7.08
C LYS A 171 21.00 17.46 6.03
N GLU A 172 21.50 18.34 5.18
CA GLU A 172 20.78 19.04 4.12
C GLU A 172 20.21 18.06 3.08
N VAL A 173 20.97 17.01 2.74
CA VAL A 173 20.50 15.93 1.87
C VAL A 173 19.33 15.19 2.54
N ARG A 174 19.49 14.78 3.80
CA ARG A 174 18.45 14.05 4.55
C ARG A 174 17.17 14.88 4.72
N ASP A 175 17.32 16.14 5.11
CA ASP A 175 16.21 17.07 5.28
C ASP A 175 15.45 17.26 3.96
N THR A 176 16.16 17.33 2.83
CA THR A 176 15.56 17.45 1.50
C THR A 176 14.73 16.20 1.13
N TYR A 177 15.25 15.00 1.37
CA TYR A 177 14.48 13.76 1.19
C TYR A 177 13.26 13.71 2.13
N SER A 178 13.44 14.10 3.39
CA SER A 178 12.38 14.10 4.40
C SER A 178 11.25 15.08 4.05
N ALA A 179 11.58 16.29 3.59
CA ALA A 179 10.59 17.27 3.14
C ALA A 179 9.79 16.76 1.95
N GLN A 180 10.44 16.11 0.98
CA GLN A 180 9.76 15.54 -0.18
C GLN A 180 8.85 14.36 0.19
N PHE A 181 9.26 13.53 1.15
CA PHE A 181 8.42 12.47 1.69
C PHE A 181 7.20 13.05 2.42
N ALA A 182 7.39 14.09 3.25
CA ALA A 182 6.31 14.75 3.96
C ALA A 182 5.24 15.32 3.01
N GLU A 183 5.64 16.02 1.95
CA GLU A 183 4.73 16.53 0.89
C GLU A 183 3.95 15.37 0.24
N GLY A 184 4.64 14.27 -0.05
CA GLY A 184 4.04 13.08 -0.67
C GLY A 184 3.03 12.38 0.23
N ILE A 185 3.35 12.21 1.50
CA ILE A 185 2.45 11.57 2.48
C ILE A 185 1.27 12.45 2.81
N GLU A 186 1.46 13.75 2.95
CA GLU A 186 0.35 14.69 3.15
C GLU A 186 -0.64 14.63 1.98
N SER A 187 -0.14 14.66 0.74
CA SER A 187 -0.96 14.55 -0.46
C SER A 187 -1.72 13.21 -0.50
N PHE A 188 -1.02 12.11 -0.21
CA PHE A 188 -1.62 10.78 -0.13
C PHE A 188 -2.76 10.74 0.91
N LEU A 189 -2.51 11.17 2.15
CA LEU A 189 -3.49 11.14 3.23
C LEU A 189 -4.70 12.04 2.92
N ASN A 190 -4.46 13.24 2.35
CA ASN A 190 -5.53 14.15 1.93
C ASN A 190 -6.41 13.56 0.81
N ALA A 191 -5.82 12.79 -0.11
CA ALA A 191 -6.58 12.08 -1.13
C ALA A 191 -7.39 10.93 -0.52
N ARG A 192 -6.78 10.10 0.32
CA ARG A 192 -7.44 8.97 0.99
C ARG A 192 -8.56 9.40 1.91
N ALA A 193 -8.39 10.50 2.65
CA ALA A 193 -9.42 11.05 3.53
C ALA A 193 -10.71 11.44 2.78
N GLN A 194 -10.60 11.80 1.49
CA GLN A 194 -11.77 12.10 0.67
C GLN A 194 -12.43 10.84 0.09
N GLU A 195 -11.65 9.79 -0.15
CA GLU A 195 -12.07 8.57 -0.85
C GLU A 195 -12.62 7.51 0.10
N LEU A 196 -12.10 7.46 1.33
CA LEU A 196 -12.59 6.58 2.37
C LEU A 196 -13.97 7.01 2.85
N VAL A 197 -14.83 6.04 3.08
CA VAL A 197 -16.09 6.25 3.81
C VAL A 197 -15.80 6.59 5.28
N SER A 198 -16.76 7.22 5.95
CA SER A 198 -16.69 7.37 7.40
C SER A 198 -16.62 6.00 8.07
N GLY A 199 -15.63 5.81 8.96
CA GLY A 199 -15.39 4.52 9.62
C GLY A 199 -14.62 3.49 8.78
N GLY A 200 -14.23 3.83 7.56
CA GLY A 200 -13.35 3.00 6.74
C GLY A 200 -11.95 2.87 7.35
N LEU A 201 -11.23 1.81 6.97
CA LEU A 201 -9.90 1.51 7.49
C LEU A 201 -8.82 1.63 6.41
N MET A 202 -7.60 1.88 6.87
CA MET A 202 -6.42 1.88 6.01
C MET A 202 -5.25 1.18 6.69
N THR A 203 -4.60 0.26 5.99
CA THR A 203 -3.37 -0.41 6.43
C THR A 203 -2.21 -0.01 5.55
N LEU A 204 -1.14 0.48 6.18
CA LEU A 204 0.08 0.94 5.51
C LEU A 204 1.27 0.12 6.01
N ILE A 205 1.93 -0.59 5.10
CA ILE A 205 3.14 -1.36 5.40
C ILE A 205 4.27 -0.74 4.59
N MET A 206 5.28 -0.19 5.25
CA MET A 206 6.40 0.42 4.56
C MET A 206 7.71 0.27 5.33
N PRO A 207 8.85 0.25 4.62
CA PRO A 207 10.15 0.39 5.25
C PRO A 207 10.23 1.65 6.11
N CYS A 208 10.59 1.46 7.38
CA CYS A 208 10.81 2.52 8.35
C CYS A 208 12.20 2.39 8.97
N LEU A 209 12.66 3.47 9.58
CA LEU A 209 13.83 3.43 10.45
C LEU A 209 13.41 2.88 11.81
N PRO A 210 14.11 1.89 12.38
CA PRO A 210 13.81 1.42 13.72
C PRO A 210 14.03 2.52 14.76
N ASP A 211 13.21 2.53 15.79
CA ASP A 211 13.35 3.46 16.91
C ASP A 211 14.75 3.37 17.54
N GLY A 212 15.38 4.52 17.73
CA GLY A 212 16.70 4.63 18.36
C GLY A 212 17.91 4.30 17.46
N ILE A 213 17.72 3.92 16.19
CA ILE A 213 18.83 3.69 15.26
C ILE A 213 19.20 4.98 14.52
N SER A 214 20.43 5.45 14.71
CA SER A 214 20.99 6.60 13.99
C SER A 214 21.27 6.26 12.52
N TYR A 215 20.97 7.21 11.63
CA TYR A 215 21.24 7.17 10.19
C TYR A 215 22.68 6.79 9.79
N LEU A 216 23.63 6.93 10.73
CA LEU A 216 25.06 6.60 10.56
C LEU A 216 25.34 5.09 10.55
N HIS A 217 24.39 4.27 11.00
CA HIS A 217 24.54 2.81 11.12
C HIS A 217 23.60 2.02 10.19
N LEU A 218 22.87 2.69 9.31
CA LEU A 218 21.89 2.06 8.43
C LEU A 218 22.57 1.15 7.41
N LYS A 219 22.32 -0.15 7.54
CA LYS A 219 22.55 -1.13 6.48
C LYS A 219 21.26 -1.23 5.65
N ILE A 220 21.40 -1.56 4.36
CA ILE A 220 20.25 -1.79 3.47
C ILE A 220 19.32 -2.90 4.01
N SER A 221 19.83 -3.78 4.88
CA SER A 221 19.05 -4.80 5.60
C SER A 221 18.05 -4.26 6.62
N ASP A 222 18.16 -3.00 7.05
CA ASP A 222 17.45 -2.50 8.24
C ASP A 222 16.04 -1.96 7.91
N PHE A 223 15.64 -2.05 6.65
CA PHE A 223 14.37 -1.56 6.09
C PHE A 223 13.20 -2.57 6.19
N LEU A 224 13.34 -3.61 7.02
CA LEU A 224 12.35 -4.68 7.21
C LEU A 224 11.81 -4.67 8.64
N TRP A 225 11.00 -3.67 8.97
CA TRP A 225 10.22 -3.69 10.20
C TRP A 225 8.78 -3.25 9.93
N ILE A 226 7.85 -4.03 10.46
CA ILE A 226 6.41 -3.85 10.36
C ILE A 226 5.99 -3.22 11.69
N TYR A 227 5.27 -2.10 11.63
CA TYR A 227 4.56 -1.53 12.78
C TYR A 227 3.06 -1.83 12.63
#